data_AF-A0A372DLM4-F1
#
_entry.id   AF-A0A372DLM4-F1
#
_cell.length_a   1.000
_cell.length_b   1.000
_cell.length_c   1.000
_cell.angle_alpha   90.00
_cell.angle_beta   90.00
_cell.angle_gamma   90.00
#
_symmetry.space_group_name_H-M   'P 1'
#
loop_
_entity.id
_entity.type
_entity.pdbx_description
1 polymer ?
#
loop_
_entity_poly.entity_id
_entity_poly.type
_entity_poly.pdbx_seq_one_letter_code
_entity_poly.pdbx_strand_id
1 'polypeptide(L)'
;MSNQNWGKETITRGLELLRQGLFPFIQEAMQAEYGDDWAKNSLQSLPKQRTAQPILKNYSPLKIISEDVANLLTILDKNYTKVFKDRLSKSDKVLVNELQEIRNQWAHESEFPAVDVYRSLDSIRRLLQVIGSSLLEEVVTQQNEALLALSHQNQAQQWGRNPNNQADRQFQEQCDRLISQIPFQNLSLLKQALTHRSYKNEHPSSGDDNERLEFLGDSVLGLVVAEYIHNKYPYLTEGELTQTKSRIVENTQLEFFANQLNLGDCLRLGNSLKRDQKLGQKNSVLANAFEALIGAYYLDSGLAAVQAFFWPKLDQVIEKLGYEGATARHPKSALQEFLQQPGNSAIFGSVDDLVYSRSPQGPPWIVRVQIDGFPYGQGTGDTIKAAEAQAAIATLAMLKAEGFEVDRP
;
A
#
# COMPACT_ATOMS: atom_id res chain seq x y z
N MET A 1 20.58 2.54 14.38
CA MET A 1 20.36 2.65 15.84
C MET A 1 20.22 1.24 16.39
N SER A 2 20.80 0.93 17.55
CA SER A 2 20.69 -0.42 18.13
C SER A 2 19.21 -0.74 18.40
N ASN A 3 18.79 -1.96 18.09
CA ASN A 3 17.41 -2.43 18.27
C ASN A 3 16.93 -2.36 19.75
N GLN A 4 17.86 -2.15 20.70
CA GLN A 4 17.58 -2.07 22.14
C GLN A 4 16.89 -0.76 22.57
N ASN A 5 17.10 0.36 21.86
CA ASN A 5 16.50 1.65 22.25
C ASN A 5 15.15 1.94 21.58
N TRP A 6 14.87 1.34 20.43
CA TRP A 6 13.67 1.65 19.64
C TRP A 6 12.38 1.43 20.43
N GLY A 7 12.22 0.27 21.08
CA GLY A 7 10.97 -0.02 21.80
C GLY A 7 10.69 0.96 22.93
N LYS A 8 11.72 1.34 23.69
CA LYS A 8 11.61 2.29 24.79
C LYS A 8 11.31 3.71 24.28
N GLU A 9 11.94 4.13 23.18
CA GLU A 9 11.66 5.42 22.53
C GLU A 9 10.23 5.49 21.99
N THR A 10 9.75 4.42 21.35
CA THR A 10 8.37 4.31 20.83
C THR A 10 7.34 4.40 21.94
N ILE A 11 7.52 3.65 23.04
CA ILE A 11 6.63 3.77 24.21
C ILE A 11 6.69 5.18 24.82
N THR A 12 7.87 5.79 24.88
CA THR A 12 8.02 7.17 25.38
C THR A 12 7.14 8.13 24.57
N ARG A 13 7.18 8.03 23.25
CA ARG A 13 6.36 8.85 22.36
C ARG A 13 4.86 8.55 22.51
N GLY A 14 4.49 7.28 22.62
CA GLY A 14 3.09 6.87 22.86
C GLY A 14 2.54 7.41 24.19
N LEU A 15 3.31 7.31 25.28
CA LEU A 15 2.93 7.84 26.60
C LEU A 15 2.83 9.37 26.59
N GLU A 16 3.68 10.05 25.81
CA GLU A 16 3.61 11.49 25.64
C GLU A 16 2.34 11.93 24.87
N LEU A 17 1.99 11.21 23.80
CA LEU A 17 0.71 11.45 23.10
C LEU A 17 -0.49 11.18 24.01
N LEU A 18 -0.43 10.12 24.81
CA LEU A 18 -1.46 9.84 25.81
C LEU A 18 -1.58 10.99 26.82
N ARG A 19 -0.45 11.51 27.31
CA ARG A 19 -0.40 12.65 28.23
C ARG A 19 -1.06 13.89 27.63
N GLN A 20 -0.71 14.21 26.38
CA GLN A 20 -1.26 15.34 25.64
C GLN A 20 -2.76 15.19 25.36
N GLY A 21 -3.24 13.98 25.07
CA GLY A 21 -4.66 13.70 24.87
C GLY A 21 -5.48 13.70 26.16
N LEU A 22 -4.94 13.14 27.25
CA LEU A 22 -5.65 13.04 28.53
C LEU A 22 -5.78 14.38 29.27
N PHE A 23 -4.77 15.24 29.18
CA PHE A 23 -4.77 16.50 29.92
C PHE A 23 -6.02 17.38 29.64
N PRO A 24 -6.35 17.73 28.39
CA PRO A 24 -7.53 18.56 28.10
C PRO A 24 -8.83 17.87 28.50
N PHE A 25 -8.94 16.55 28.30
CA PHE A 25 -10.12 15.76 28.69
C PHE A 25 -10.34 15.80 30.22
N ILE A 26 -9.28 15.58 31.00
CA ILE A 26 -9.34 15.64 32.47
C ILE A 26 -9.62 17.05 32.94
N GLN A 27 -8.97 18.05 32.35
CA GLN A 27 -9.19 19.46 32.68
C GLN A 27 -10.66 19.83 32.50
N GLU A 28 -11.25 19.54 31.34
CA GLU A 28 -12.65 19.85 31.04
C GLU A 28 -13.60 19.17 32.05
N ALA A 29 -13.42 17.87 32.29
CA ALA A 29 -14.28 17.11 33.18
C ALA A 29 -14.17 17.55 34.64
N MET A 30 -12.94 17.82 35.13
CA MET A 30 -12.71 18.28 36.49
C MET A 30 -13.18 19.72 36.69
N GLN A 31 -13.03 20.60 35.69
CA GLN A 31 -13.56 21.97 35.73
C GLN A 31 -15.09 21.99 35.78
N ALA A 32 -15.75 21.10 35.05
CA ALA A 32 -17.21 20.99 35.08
C ALA A 32 -17.75 20.62 36.49
N GLU A 33 -17.03 19.80 37.25
CA GLU A 33 -17.44 19.39 38.60
C GLU A 33 -16.99 20.35 39.71
N TYR A 34 -15.76 20.89 39.61
CA TYR A 34 -15.11 21.62 40.71
C TYR A 34 -14.84 23.10 40.43
N GLY A 35 -15.17 23.60 39.24
CA GLY A 35 -14.91 24.99 38.85
C GLY A 35 -13.43 25.38 38.93
N ASP A 36 -13.15 26.57 39.48
CA ASP A 36 -11.79 27.10 39.60
C ASP A 36 -10.87 26.28 40.53
N ASP A 37 -11.46 25.52 41.46
CA ASP A 37 -10.73 24.68 42.42
C ASP A 37 -10.33 23.31 41.86
N TRP A 38 -10.61 23.03 40.59
CA TRP A 38 -10.34 21.72 39.98
C TRP A 38 -8.88 21.27 40.14
N ALA A 39 -7.91 22.17 39.96
CA ALA A 39 -6.49 21.84 40.05
C ALA A 39 -6.11 21.42 41.48
N LYS A 40 -6.67 22.10 42.49
CA LYS A 40 -6.45 21.76 43.90
C LYS A 40 -7.06 20.41 44.26
N ASN A 41 -8.25 20.09 43.73
CA ASN A 41 -8.90 18.79 43.92
C ASN A 41 -8.13 17.66 43.22
N SER A 42 -7.62 17.90 42.00
CA SER A 42 -6.75 16.96 41.29
C SER A 42 -5.50 16.61 42.10
N LEU A 43 -4.84 17.60 42.72
CA LEU A 43 -3.64 17.36 43.54
C LEU A 43 -3.93 16.48 44.77
N GLN A 44 -5.13 16.53 45.36
CA GLN A 44 -5.49 15.68 46.50
C GLN A 44 -5.55 14.19 46.13
N SER A 45 -5.71 13.89 44.85
CA SER A 45 -5.74 12.51 44.33
C SER A 45 -4.34 11.91 44.18
N LEU A 46 -3.29 12.74 44.22
CA LEU A 46 -1.91 12.32 44.01
C LEU A 46 -1.21 11.95 45.34
N PRO A 47 -0.22 11.04 45.31
CA PRO A 47 0.57 10.69 46.49
C PRO A 47 1.25 11.91 47.13
N LYS A 48 1.31 11.95 48.48
CA LYS A 48 1.91 13.08 49.24
C LYS A 48 3.34 13.43 48.82
N GLN A 49 4.12 12.45 48.36
CA GLN A 49 5.48 12.65 47.86
C GLN A 49 5.52 13.54 46.61
N ARG A 50 4.47 13.54 45.79
CA ARG A 50 4.33 14.35 44.57
C ARG A 50 3.70 15.72 44.81
N THR A 51 3.14 15.95 46.01
CA THR A 51 2.39 17.17 46.37
C THR A 51 2.92 17.85 47.64
N ALA A 52 4.13 17.50 48.07
CA ALA A 52 4.76 18.08 49.24
C ALA A 52 5.00 19.60 49.05
N GLN A 53 4.86 20.38 50.14
CA GLN A 53 5.05 21.84 50.12
C GLN A 53 6.35 22.32 49.43
N PRO A 54 7.52 21.66 49.59
CA PRO A 54 8.73 22.07 48.87
C PRO A 54 8.60 22.02 47.34
N ILE A 55 7.85 21.05 46.80
CA ILE A 55 7.62 20.89 45.36
C ILE A 55 6.66 21.96 44.86
N LEU A 56 5.55 22.18 45.58
CA LEU A 56 4.55 23.21 45.26
C LEU A 56 5.10 24.64 45.34
N LYS A 57 6.21 24.87 46.07
CA LYS A 57 6.92 26.16 46.05
C LYS A 57 7.66 26.42 44.72
N ASN A 58 8.07 25.37 44.03
CA ASN A 58 8.90 25.47 42.82
C ASN A 58 8.10 25.26 41.52
N TYR A 59 6.90 24.67 41.61
CA TYR A 59 6.08 24.31 40.44
C TYR A 59 4.61 24.71 40.67
N SER A 60 3.96 25.19 39.60
CA SER A 60 2.51 25.44 39.63
C SER A 60 1.72 24.11 39.71
N PRO A 61 0.52 24.09 40.32
CA PRO A 61 -0.35 22.91 40.35
C PRO A 61 -0.57 22.28 38.97
N LEU A 62 -0.78 23.11 37.94
CA LEU A 62 -0.97 22.67 36.55
C LEU A 62 0.26 21.96 35.99
N LYS A 63 1.46 22.45 36.32
CA LYS A 63 2.71 21.83 35.88
C LYS A 63 2.84 20.44 36.50
N ILE A 64 2.57 20.27 37.80
CA ILE A 64 2.61 18.97 38.47
C ILE A 64 1.60 17.99 37.86
N ILE A 65 0.36 18.44 37.62
CA ILE A 65 -0.70 17.59 37.04
C ILE A 65 -0.31 17.11 35.64
N SER A 66 0.22 18.01 34.81
CA SER A 66 0.53 17.72 33.40
C SER A 66 1.90 17.11 33.15
N GLU A 67 2.83 17.14 34.11
CA GLU A 67 4.23 16.72 33.92
C GLU A 67 4.38 15.24 33.55
N ASP A 68 3.51 14.37 34.08
CA ASP A 68 3.61 12.93 33.88
C ASP A 68 2.23 12.30 33.66
N VAL A 69 2.14 11.41 32.68
CA VAL A 69 0.91 10.68 32.39
C VAL A 69 0.41 9.84 33.57
N ALA A 70 1.29 9.39 34.47
CA ALA A 70 0.87 8.70 35.69
C ALA A 70 0.04 9.58 36.63
N ASN A 71 0.31 10.90 36.68
CA ASN A 71 -0.50 11.80 37.49
C ASN A 71 -1.91 11.89 36.91
N LEU A 72 -2.02 12.03 35.59
CA LEU A 72 -3.30 12.08 34.87
C LEU A 72 -4.10 10.78 35.06
N LEU A 73 -3.47 9.62 34.86
CA LEU A 73 -4.11 8.32 35.05
C LEU A 73 -4.54 8.11 36.51
N THR A 74 -3.77 8.60 37.48
CA THR A 74 -4.14 8.53 38.91
C THR A 74 -5.35 9.41 39.22
N ILE A 75 -5.38 10.63 38.69
CA ILE A 75 -6.52 11.55 38.86
C ILE A 75 -7.79 10.92 38.27
N LEU A 76 -7.68 10.33 37.08
CA LEU A 76 -8.80 9.67 36.41
C LEU A 76 -9.32 8.48 37.24
N ASP A 77 -8.45 7.58 37.70
CA ASP A 77 -8.87 6.44 38.54
C ASP A 77 -9.52 6.88 39.86
N LYS A 78 -8.88 7.80 40.61
CA LYS A 78 -9.37 8.24 41.93
C LYS A 78 -10.67 9.04 41.85
N ASN A 79 -10.92 9.74 40.76
CA ASN A 79 -12.13 10.52 40.56
C ASN A 79 -13.16 9.82 39.67
N TYR A 80 -12.95 8.55 39.29
CA TYR A 80 -13.80 7.84 38.33
C TYR A 80 -15.29 7.92 38.68
N THR A 81 -15.66 7.46 39.88
CA THR A 81 -17.07 7.38 40.30
C THR A 81 -17.77 8.73 40.37
N LYS A 82 -17.01 9.80 40.65
CA LYS A 82 -17.59 11.13 40.87
C LYS A 82 -17.61 11.97 39.60
N VAL A 83 -16.55 11.91 38.79
CA VAL A 83 -16.33 12.82 37.65
C VAL A 83 -16.43 12.10 36.31
N PHE A 84 -15.90 10.89 36.19
CA PHE A 84 -15.71 10.24 34.89
C PHE A 84 -16.70 9.12 34.57
N LYS A 85 -17.53 8.66 35.53
CA LYS A 85 -18.47 7.53 35.34
C LYS A 85 -19.44 7.69 34.16
N ASP A 86 -19.79 8.93 33.83
CA ASP A 86 -20.74 9.27 32.76
C ASP A 86 -20.03 9.56 31.43
N ARG A 87 -18.68 9.61 31.44
CA ARG A 87 -17.82 9.84 30.27
C ARG A 87 -17.02 8.59 29.88
N LEU A 88 -16.75 7.70 30.83
CA LEU A 88 -15.95 6.49 30.67
C LEU A 88 -16.68 5.29 31.26
N SER A 89 -16.78 4.20 30.50
CA SER A 89 -17.37 2.95 30.95
C SER A 89 -16.49 2.24 31.98
N LYS A 90 -17.04 1.20 32.64
CA LYS A 90 -16.27 0.37 33.58
C LYS A 90 -15.13 -0.37 32.88
N SER A 91 -15.28 -0.73 31.60
CA SER A 91 -14.21 -1.32 30.79
C SER A 91 -13.09 -0.32 30.51
N ASP A 92 -13.41 0.96 30.29
CA ASP A 92 -12.40 2.01 30.07
C ASP A 92 -11.59 2.27 31.33
N LYS A 93 -12.20 2.08 32.51
CA LYS A 93 -11.46 2.09 33.78
C LYS A 93 -10.40 0.98 33.86
N VAL A 94 -10.66 -0.20 33.31
CA VAL A 94 -9.68 -1.29 33.27
C VAL A 94 -8.48 -0.90 32.39
N LEU A 95 -8.73 -0.28 31.24
CA LEU A 95 -7.69 0.27 30.35
C LEU A 95 -6.82 1.32 31.07
N VAL A 96 -7.41 2.17 31.91
CA VAL A 96 -6.64 3.15 32.72
C VAL A 96 -5.67 2.45 33.67
N ASN A 97 -6.07 1.36 34.32
CA ASN A 97 -5.20 0.59 35.21
C ASN A 97 -4.07 -0.09 34.43
N GLU A 98 -4.38 -0.69 33.29
CA GLU A 98 -3.38 -1.29 32.40
C GLU A 98 -2.33 -0.26 31.95
N LEU A 99 -2.76 0.96 31.60
CA LEU A 99 -1.86 2.05 31.22
C LEU A 99 -1.00 2.56 32.38
N GLN A 100 -1.48 2.48 33.62
CA GLN A 100 -0.64 2.74 34.79
C GLN A 100 0.47 1.69 34.93
N GLU A 101 0.15 0.42 34.69
CA GLU A 101 1.14 -0.67 34.69
C GLU A 101 2.17 -0.49 33.59
N ILE A 102 1.74 -0.21 32.35
CA ILE A 102 2.62 0.07 31.21
C ILE A 102 3.56 1.25 31.51
N ARG A 103 3.04 2.37 32.03
CA ARG A 103 3.89 3.51 32.41
C ARG A 103 4.90 3.11 33.49
N ASN A 104 4.47 2.33 34.49
CA ASN A 104 5.37 1.89 35.58
C ASN A 104 6.46 0.95 35.05
N GLN A 105 6.11 0.01 34.18
CA GLN A 105 7.09 -0.81 33.46
C GLN A 105 8.07 0.08 32.69
N TRP A 106 7.59 1.10 31.96
CA TRP A 106 8.43 2.02 31.20
C TRP A 106 9.45 2.77 32.06
N ALA A 107 9.07 3.13 33.28
CA ALA A 107 9.95 3.80 34.22
C ALA A 107 11.05 2.88 34.79
N HIS A 108 10.82 1.56 34.83
CA HIS A 108 11.72 0.59 35.47
C HIS A 108 12.53 -0.26 34.49
N GLU A 109 11.98 -0.58 33.32
CA GLU A 109 12.61 -1.44 32.33
C GLU A 109 13.54 -0.66 31.40
N SER A 110 14.64 -1.29 31.03
CA SER A 110 15.61 -0.73 30.08
C SER A 110 15.29 -1.08 28.62
N GLU A 111 14.53 -2.15 28.39
CA GLU A 111 14.16 -2.64 27.05
C GLU A 111 12.66 -2.94 26.99
N PHE A 112 12.05 -2.64 25.84
CA PHE A 112 10.66 -2.95 25.52
C PHE A 112 10.60 -3.83 24.27
N PRO A 113 10.29 -5.14 24.39
CA PRO A 113 10.11 -6.03 23.24
C PRO A 113 9.01 -5.53 22.30
N ALA A 114 9.11 -5.80 20.99
CA ALA A 114 8.14 -5.28 20.01
C ALA A 114 6.69 -5.74 20.28
N VAL A 115 6.50 -6.93 20.88
CA VAL A 115 5.18 -7.43 21.28
C VAL A 115 4.56 -6.58 22.39
N ASP A 116 5.37 -6.16 23.34
CA ASP A 116 4.94 -5.32 24.45
C ASP A 116 4.75 -3.88 23.98
N VAL A 117 5.57 -3.40 23.03
CA VAL A 117 5.36 -2.13 22.34
C VAL A 117 4.00 -2.09 21.64
N TYR A 118 3.69 -3.10 20.82
CA TYR A 118 2.42 -3.17 20.10
C TYR A 118 1.21 -3.21 21.03
N ARG A 119 1.26 -4.05 22.08
CA ARG A 119 0.18 -4.16 23.08
C ARG A 119 -0.03 -2.84 23.81
N SER A 120 1.05 -2.20 24.23
CA SER A 120 1.00 -0.92 24.93
C SER A 120 0.39 0.18 24.06
N LEU A 121 0.78 0.27 22.79
CA LEU A 121 0.21 1.22 21.84
C LEU A 121 -1.27 0.94 21.56
N ASP A 122 -1.70 -0.33 21.55
CA ASP A 122 -3.12 -0.66 21.42
C ASP A 122 -3.95 -0.13 22.60
N SER A 123 -3.44 -0.28 23.82
CA SER A 123 -4.10 0.23 25.03
C SER A 123 -4.14 1.76 25.05
N ILE A 124 -3.07 2.42 24.60
CA ILE A 124 -3.03 3.88 24.42
C ILE A 124 -4.07 4.32 23.39
N ARG A 125 -4.08 3.69 22.22
CA ARG A 125 -5.01 3.98 21.12
C ARG A 125 -6.46 3.87 21.57
N ARG A 126 -6.82 2.78 22.25
CA ARG A 126 -8.19 2.55 22.75
C ARG A 126 -8.63 3.65 23.69
N LEU A 127 -7.78 4.07 24.63
CA LEU A 127 -8.16 5.15 25.54
C LEU A 127 -8.29 6.50 24.82
N LEU A 128 -7.36 6.82 23.90
CA LEU A 128 -7.44 8.04 23.08
C LEU A 128 -8.69 8.07 22.20
N GLN A 129 -9.11 6.91 21.67
CA GLN A 129 -10.33 6.78 20.89
C GLN A 129 -11.57 7.05 21.75
N VAL A 130 -11.63 6.48 22.97
CA VAL A 130 -12.78 6.67 23.88
C VAL A 130 -12.94 8.14 24.28
N ILE A 131 -11.84 8.85 24.51
CA ILE A 131 -11.90 10.28 24.88
C ILE A 131 -12.03 11.21 23.67
N GLY A 132 -12.09 10.68 22.45
CA GLY A 132 -12.23 11.48 21.22
C GLY A 132 -11.01 12.37 20.91
N SER A 133 -9.80 11.91 21.24
CA SER A 133 -8.58 12.71 21.04
C SER A 133 -8.22 12.87 19.55
N SER A 134 -7.81 14.07 19.14
CA SER A 134 -7.27 14.34 17.80
C SER A 134 -5.92 13.66 17.52
N LEU A 135 -5.24 13.13 18.55
CA LEU A 135 -3.94 12.46 18.44
C LEU A 135 -4.06 10.97 18.10
N LEU A 136 -5.28 10.46 17.87
CA LEU A 136 -5.53 9.04 17.60
C LEU A 136 -4.72 8.52 16.40
N GLU A 137 -4.69 9.26 15.30
CA GLU A 137 -4.00 8.87 14.06
C GLU A 137 -2.47 8.75 14.25
N GLU A 138 -1.89 9.60 15.08
CA GLU A 138 -0.44 9.54 15.38
C GLU A 138 -0.07 8.26 16.14
N VAL A 139 -0.94 7.80 17.03
CA VAL A 139 -0.73 6.54 17.76
C VAL A 139 -0.99 5.33 16.86
N VAL A 140 -2.00 5.39 15.98
CA VAL A 140 -2.25 4.33 14.99
C VAL A 140 -1.04 4.15 14.07
N THR A 141 -0.42 5.25 13.64
CA THR A 141 0.80 5.21 12.82
C THR A 141 1.94 4.50 13.56
N GLN A 142 2.20 4.84 14.82
CA GLN A 142 3.20 4.15 15.64
C GLN A 142 2.87 2.68 15.87
N GLN A 143 1.59 2.33 16.02
CA GLN A 143 1.14 0.96 16.18
C GLN A 143 1.43 0.13 14.92
N ASN A 144 1.20 0.71 13.73
CA ASN A 144 1.50 0.06 12.46
C ASN A 144 3.02 -0.15 12.28
N GLU A 145 3.84 0.83 12.63
CA GLU A 145 5.30 0.68 12.65
C GLU A 145 5.75 -0.42 13.61
N ALA A 146 5.13 -0.51 14.80
CA ALA A 146 5.43 -1.55 15.77
C ALA A 146 4.97 -2.94 15.29
N LEU A 147 3.86 -3.03 14.58
CA LEU A 147 3.38 -4.26 13.97
C LEU A 147 4.33 -4.75 12.87
N LEU A 148 4.85 -3.84 12.04
CA LEU A 148 5.88 -4.15 11.06
C LEU A 148 7.15 -4.65 11.76
N ALA A 149 7.64 -3.95 12.79
CA ALA A 149 8.80 -4.36 13.57
C ALA A 149 8.62 -5.75 14.22
N LEU A 150 7.43 -6.03 14.77
CA LEU A 150 7.05 -7.34 15.31
C LEU A 150 7.05 -8.42 14.22
N SER A 151 6.51 -8.11 13.04
CA SER A 151 6.55 -9.01 11.88
C SER A 151 7.99 -9.35 11.50
N HIS A 152 8.86 -8.34 11.40
CA HIS A 152 10.29 -8.52 11.16
C HIS A 152 10.99 -9.31 12.27
N GLN A 153 10.65 -9.08 13.55
CA GLN A 153 11.26 -9.78 14.68
C GLN A 153 10.82 -11.25 14.76
N ASN A 154 9.54 -11.54 14.53
CA ASN A 154 9.00 -12.90 14.48
C ASN A 154 9.59 -13.67 13.30
N GLN A 155 9.78 -13.02 12.15
CA GLN A 155 10.47 -13.60 10.99
C GLN A 155 11.97 -13.82 11.27
N ALA A 156 12.65 -12.86 11.90
CA ALA A 156 14.06 -13.01 12.30
C ALA A 156 14.28 -14.10 13.37
N GLN A 157 13.29 -14.33 14.24
CA GLN A 157 13.30 -15.42 15.23
C GLN A 157 12.98 -16.78 14.59
N GLN A 158 12.08 -16.85 13.62
CA GLN A 158 11.84 -18.07 12.82
C GLN A 158 13.08 -18.52 12.02
N TRP A 159 14.00 -17.60 11.73
CA TRP A 159 15.16 -17.83 10.86
C TRP A 159 16.52 -17.68 11.54
N GLY A 160 16.57 -17.64 12.88
CA GLY A 160 17.80 -17.83 13.68
C GLY A 160 19.10 -17.26 13.09
N ARG A 161 19.25 -15.92 13.17
CA ARG A 161 20.49 -15.12 13.17
C ARG A 161 21.81 -15.79 12.70
N ASN A 162 22.38 -15.27 11.61
CA ASN A 162 23.74 -14.74 11.65
C ASN A 162 24.01 -13.76 10.47
N PRO A 163 24.09 -12.43 10.65
CA PRO A 163 24.50 -11.50 9.59
C PRO A 163 25.95 -11.71 9.12
N ASN A 164 26.73 -12.59 9.77
CA ASN A 164 28.03 -13.07 9.29
C ASN A 164 27.95 -14.37 8.46
N ASN A 165 26.76 -14.89 8.19
CA ASN A 165 26.58 -16.09 7.39
C ASN A 165 27.15 -15.87 5.99
N GLN A 166 28.15 -16.65 5.62
CA GLN A 166 28.77 -16.61 4.30
C GLN A 166 27.71 -16.76 3.19
N ALA A 167 26.65 -17.55 3.44
CA ALA A 167 25.54 -17.73 2.52
C ALA A 167 24.71 -16.46 2.28
N ASP A 168 24.58 -15.58 3.28
CA ASP A 168 23.83 -14.32 3.14
C ASP A 168 24.64 -13.27 2.37
N ARG A 169 25.96 -13.22 2.60
CA ARG A 169 26.88 -12.37 1.81
C ARG A 169 26.93 -12.82 0.35
N GLN A 170 27.05 -14.14 0.11
CA GLN A 170 27.01 -14.68 -1.24
C GLN A 170 25.69 -14.38 -1.94
N PHE A 171 24.56 -14.47 -1.23
CA PHE A 171 23.26 -14.12 -1.79
C PHE A 171 23.16 -12.63 -2.12
N GLN A 172 23.65 -11.75 -1.25
CA GLN A 172 23.72 -10.31 -1.54
C GLN A 172 24.56 -10.05 -2.79
N GLU A 173 25.80 -10.53 -2.84
CA GLU A 173 26.70 -10.37 -3.99
C GLU A 173 26.06 -10.91 -5.30
N GLN A 174 25.38 -12.07 -5.22
CA GLN A 174 24.66 -12.67 -6.34
C GLN A 174 23.48 -11.81 -6.81
N CYS A 175 22.84 -11.07 -5.91
CA CYS A 175 21.64 -10.28 -6.17
C CYS A 175 21.84 -8.77 -6.12
N ASP A 176 23.08 -8.28 -6.07
CA ASP A 176 23.40 -6.85 -5.97
C ASP A 176 22.73 -6.02 -7.08
N ARG A 177 22.71 -6.55 -8.30
CA ARG A 177 22.04 -5.88 -9.43
C ARG A 177 20.53 -5.77 -9.23
N LEU A 178 19.89 -6.80 -8.67
CA LEU A 178 18.47 -6.78 -8.37
C LEU A 178 18.16 -5.80 -7.23
N ILE A 179 18.96 -5.86 -6.16
CA ILE A 179 18.85 -4.97 -5.00
C ILE A 179 19.03 -3.50 -5.40
N SER A 180 19.93 -3.21 -6.34
CA SER A 180 20.12 -1.84 -6.84
C SER A 180 18.93 -1.30 -7.63
N GLN A 181 18.13 -2.18 -8.26
CA GLN A 181 16.94 -1.80 -9.03
C GLN A 181 15.67 -1.78 -8.17
N ILE A 182 15.66 -2.57 -7.10
CA ILE A 182 14.54 -2.71 -6.16
C ILE A 182 15.13 -2.68 -4.75
N PRO A 183 15.29 -1.49 -4.15
CA PRO A 183 15.90 -1.37 -2.83
C PRO A 183 14.95 -1.95 -1.77
N PHE A 184 15.33 -3.10 -1.20
CA PHE A 184 14.64 -3.72 -0.07
C PHE A 184 15.21 -3.21 1.26
N GLN A 185 14.34 -2.88 2.21
CA GLN A 185 14.73 -2.59 3.59
C GLN A 185 15.00 -3.89 4.35
N ASN A 186 14.23 -4.93 4.06
CA ASN A 186 14.35 -6.27 4.62
C ASN A 186 14.72 -7.30 3.55
N LEU A 187 16.02 -7.59 3.43
CA LEU A 187 16.54 -8.59 2.50
C LEU A 187 16.05 -10.02 2.77
N SER A 188 15.47 -10.32 3.95
CA SER A 188 14.88 -11.63 4.20
C SER A 188 13.64 -11.87 3.34
N LEU A 189 12.84 -10.83 3.08
CA LEU A 189 11.66 -10.91 2.21
C LEU A 189 12.08 -11.18 0.77
N LEU A 190 13.12 -10.49 0.30
CA LEU A 190 13.72 -10.74 -1.01
C LEU A 190 14.23 -12.19 -1.12
N LYS A 191 14.94 -12.67 -0.09
CA LYS A 191 15.44 -14.05 -0.05
C LYS A 191 14.31 -15.06 -0.07
N GLN A 192 13.22 -14.82 0.67
CA GLN A 192 12.03 -15.68 0.65
C GLN A 192 11.37 -15.69 -0.73
N ALA A 193 11.15 -14.53 -1.34
CA ALA A 193 10.58 -14.41 -2.70
C ALA A 193 11.36 -15.21 -3.75
N LEU A 194 12.68 -15.27 -3.57
CA LEU A 194 13.60 -16.01 -4.45
C LEU A 194 13.83 -17.46 -4.03
N THR A 195 13.11 -17.97 -3.01
CA THR A 195 13.22 -19.35 -2.53
C THR A 195 12.06 -20.19 -3.02
N HIS A 196 12.32 -21.03 -4.02
CA HIS A 196 11.31 -21.96 -4.53
C HIS A 196 11.13 -23.15 -3.57
N ARG A 197 9.92 -23.73 -3.51
CA ARG A 197 9.60 -24.92 -2.70
C ARG A 197 10.59 -26.08 -2.85
N SER A 198 11.16 -26.28 -4.03
CA SER A 198 12.14 -27.36 -4.27
C SER A 198 13.43 -27.16 -3.48
N TYR A 199 13.83 -25.91 -3.26
CA TYR A 199 14.99 -25.59 -2.42
C TYR A 199 14.67 -25.80 -0.95
N LYS A 200 13.50 -25.33 -0.48
CA LYS A 200 13.02 -25.54 0.89
C LYS A 200 12.94 -27.02 1.27
N ASN A 201 12.45 -27.87 0.37
CA ASN A 201 12.37 -29.31 0.59
C ASN A 201 13.75 -29.96 0.78
N GLU A 202 14.79 -29.47 0.09
CA GLU A 202 16.16 -29.94 0.25
C GLU A 202 16.88 -29.28 1.45
N HIS A 203 16.42 -28.10 1.88
CA HIS A 203 17.01 -27.31 2.97
C HIS A 203 15.93 -26.83 3.94
N PRO A 204 15.38 -27.70 4.83
CA PRO A 204 14.26 -27.33 5.70
C PRO A 204 14.55 -26.17 6.67
N SER A 205 15.82 -25.93 7.01
CA SER A 205 16.27 -24.81 7.84
C SER A 205 16.46 -23.51 7.05
N SER A 206 16.25 -23.52 5.73
CA SER A 206 16.37 -22.36 4.87
C SER A 206 15.14 -21.47 4.82
N GLY A 207 14.22 -21.71 5.76
CA GLY A 207 12.99 -21.01 6.02
C GLY A 207 11.89 -21.22 4.98
N ASP A 208 11.01 -20.22 4.82
CA ASP A 208 9.85 -20.32 3.95
C ASP A 208 10.16 -20.17 2.46
N ASP A 209 9.28 -20.78 1.67
CA ASP A 209 9.25 -20.67 0.22
C ASP A 209 8.44 -19.44 -0.21
N ASN A 210 8.39 -19.24 -1.50
CA ASN A 210 7.76 -18.10 -2.14
C ASN A 210 6.25 -18.26 -2.41
N GLU A 211 5.61 -19.41 -2.16
CA GLU A 211 4.22 -19.67 -2.60
C GLU A 211 3.22 -18.69 -1.96
N ARG A 212 3.42 -18.31 -0.70
CA ARG A 212 2.56 -17.31 -0.04
C ARG A 212 2.78 -15.89 -0.55
N LEU A 213 4.00 -15.57 -0.95
CA LEU A 213 4.34 -14.27 -1.51
C LEU A 213 3.87 -14.17 -2.95
N GLU A 214 3.94 -15.26 -3.72
CA GLU A 214 3.35 -15.40 -5.06
C GLU A 214 1.86 -15.07 -5.02
N PHE A 215 1.11 -15.73 -4.14
CA PHE A 215 -0.33 -15.47 -3.95
C PHE A 215 -0.66 -14.00 -3.67
N LEU A 216 0.08 -13.37 -2.76
CA LEU A 216 -0.08 -11.94 -2.46
C LEU A 216 0.30 -11.06 -3.67
N GLY A 217 1.41 -11.42 -4.31
CA GLY A 217 1.99 -10.75 -5.46
C GLY A 217 1.05 -10.66 -6.65
N ASP A 218 0.38 -11.76 -7.00
CA ASP A 218 -0.63 -11.81 -8.07
C ASP A 218 -1.75 -10.78 -7.84
N SER A 219 -2.27 -10.72 -6.61
CA SER A 219 -3.32 -9.75 -6.24
C SER A 219 -2.82 -8.30 -6.32
N VAL A 220 -1.63 -8.02 -5.81
CA VAL A 220 -1.02 -6.68 -5.86
C VAL A 220 -0.75 -6.27 -7.31
N LEU A 221 -0.19 -7.17 -8.11
CA LEU A 221 0.10 -6.95 -9.52
C LEU A 221 -1.18 -6.65 -10.30
N GLY A 222 -2.22 -7.46 -10.07
CA GLY A 222 -3.52 -7.29 -10.69
C GLY A 222 -4.18 -5.95 -10.35
N LEU A 223 -3.94 -5.40 -9.15
CA LEU A 223 -4.39 -4.06 -8.76
C LEU A 223 -3.58 -2.97 -9.46
N VAL A 224 -2.25 -3.03 -9.36
CA VAL A 224 -1.33 -2.02 -9.92
C VAL A 224 -1.50 -1.89 -11.43
N VAL A 225 -1.68 -3.02 -12.13
CA VAL A 225 -1.95 -3.03 -13.58
C VAL A 225 -3.32 -2.44 -13.89
N ALA A 226 -4.37 -2.84 -13.16
CA ALA A 226 -5.72 -2.35 -13.39
C ALA A 226 -5.82 -0.83 -13.21
N GLU A 227 -5.24 -0.30 -12.13
CA GLU A 227 -5.18 1.14 -11.86
C GLU A 227 -4.43 1.89 -12.96
N TYR A 228 -3.28 1.36 -13.39
CA TYR A 228 -2.47 1.96 -14.43
C TYR A 228 -3.24 2.05 -15.77
N ILE A 229 -3.82 0.95 -16.25
CA ILE A 229 -4.54 0.95 -17.54
C ILE A 229 -5.84 1.75 -17.48
N HIS A 230 -6.54 1.75 -16.34
CA HIS A 230 -7.76 2.54 -16.14
C HIS A 230 -7.46 4.04 -16.29
N ASN A 231 -6.39 4.51 -15.64
CA ASN A 231 -6.03 5.93 -15.65
C ASN A 231 -5.38 6.35 -16.97
N LYS A 232 -4.55 5.49 -17.57
CA LYS A 232 -3.84 5.80 -18.80
C LYS A 232 -4.72 5.71 -20.04
N TYR A 233 -5.71 4.81 -20.04
CA TYR A 233 -6.57 4.54 -21.20
C TYR A 233 -8.06 4.64 -20.84
N PRO A 234 -8.56 5.84 -20.49
CA PRO A 234 -9.95 6.05 -20.06
C PRO A 234 -11.00 5.75 -21.14
N TYR A 235 -10.55 5.55 -22.39
CA TYR A 235 -11.38 5.27 -23.55
C TYR A 235 -11.58 3.77 -23.84
N LEU A 236 -10.83 2.88 -23.16
CA LEU A 236 -11.02 1.44 -23.32
C LEU A 236 -12.29 0.98 -22.60
N THR A 237 -13.02 0.05 -23.23
CA THR A 237 -14.17 -0.60 -22.61
C THR A 237 -13.71 -1.57 -21.50
N GLU A 238 -14.62 -1.94 -20.59
CA GLU A 238 -14.35 -2.94 -19.52
C GLU A 238 -13.75 -4.25 -20.08
N GLY A 239 -14.28 -4.75 -21.20
CA GLY A 239 -13.79 -5.98 -21.84
C GLY A 239 -12.38 -5.82 -22.41
N GLU A 240 -12.05 -4.65 -22.95
CA GLU A 240 -10.71 -4.33 -23.43
C GLU A 240 -9.73 -4.16 -22.28
N LEU A 241 -10.09 -3.44 -21.22
CA LEU A 241 -9.30 -3.32 -20.00
C LEU A 241 -9.00 -4.70 -19.39
N THR A 242 -10.00 -5.57 -19.32
CA THR A 242 -9.84 -6.95 -18.83
C THR A 242 -8.87 -7.74 -19.71
N GLN A 243 -9.04 -7.69 -21.04
CA GLN A 243 -8.14 -8.38 -21.97
C GLN A 243 -6.70 -7.86 -21.86
N THR A 244 -6.54 -6.55 -21.71
CA THR A 244 -5.23 -5.88 -21.56
C THR A 244 -4.55 -6.34 -20.29
N LYS A 245 -5.27 -6.28 -19.16
CA LYS A 245 -4.79 -6.77 -17.87
C LYS A 245 -4.33 -8.20 -17.98
N SER A 246 -5.15 -9.10 -18.54
CA SER A 246 -4.80 -10.52 -18.69
C SER A 246 -3.52 -10.74 -19.50
N ARG A 247 -3.28 -9.96 -20.56
CA ARG A 247 -2.02 -10.03 -21.34
C ARG A 247 -0.80 -9.48 -20.62
N ILE A 248 -0.99 -8.51 -19.72
CA ILE A 248 0.11 -7.95 -18.94
C ILE A 248 0.53 -8.91 -17.83
N VAL A 249 -0.45 -9.58 -17.22
CA VAL A 249 -0.23 -10.50 -16.09
C VAL A 249 -0.12 -11.98 -16.50
N GLU A 250 -0.04 -12.28 -17.79
CA GLU A 250 0.17 -13.67 -18.24
C GLU A 250 1.61 -14.12 -17.96
N ASN A 251 1.80 -15.41 -17.69
CA ASN A 251 3.11 -15.97 -17.32
C ASN A 251 4.23 -15.58 -18.29
N THR A 252 3.99 -15.64 -19.59
CA THR A 252 4.97 -15.27 -20.63
C THR A 252 5.46 -13.83 -20.48
N GLN A 253 4.58 -12.92 -20.09
CA GLN A 253 4.91 -11.51 -19.86
C GLN A 253 5.60 -11.30 -18.51
N LEU A 254 5.18 -12.03 -17.47
CA LEU A 254 5.84 -12.00 -16.15
C LEU A 254 7.26 -12.56 -16.20
N GLU A 255 7.48 -13.63 -16.96
CA GLU A 255 8.81 -14.16 -17.24
C GLU A 255 9.69 -13.14 -17.98
N PHE A 256 9.11 -12.41 -18.93
CA PHE A 256 9.85 -11.36 -19.61
C PHE A 256 10.35 -10.30 -18.62
N PHE A 257 9.50 -9.86 -17.69
CA PHE A 257 9.92 -8.96 -16.61
C PHE A 257 10.95 -9.59 -15.68
N ALA A 258 10.77 -10.87 -15.32
CA ALA A 258 11.71 -11.60 -14.49
C ALA A 258 13.11 -11.66 -15.12
N ASN A 259 13.16 -11.89 -16.44
CA ASN A 259 14.40 -11.94 -17.21
C ASN A 259 15.06 -10.58 -17.34
N GLN A 260 14.30 -9.48 -17.53
CA GLN A 260 14.87 -8.13 -17.53
C GLN A 260 15.63 -7.81 -16.23
N LEU A 261 15.14 -8.35 -15.12
CA LEU A 261 15.72 -8.18 -13.79
C LEU A 261 16.76 -9.24 -13.44
N ASN A 262 17.03 -10.20 -14.33
CA ASN A 262 17.89 -11.37 -14.12
C ASN A 262 17.51 -12.18 -12.86
N LEU A 263 16.21 -12.34 -12.56
CA LEU A 263 15.75 -13.10 -11.38
C LEU A 263 16.29 -14.54 -11.36
N GLY A 264 16.47 -15.14 -12.53
CA GLY A 264 16.98 -16.51 -12.68
C GLY A 264 18.32 -16.73 -11.97
N ASP A 265 19.21 -15.74 -12.02
CA ASP A 265 20.53 -15.81 -11.38
C ASP A 265 20.40 -15.79 -9.86
N CYS A 266 19.36 -15.17 -9.33
CA CYS A 266 19.10 -15.04 -7.89
C CYS A 266 18.29 -16.19 -7.28
N LEU A 267 17.68 -17.03 -8.12
CA LEU A 267 16.73 -18.04 -7.66
C LEU A 267 17.41 -19.19 -6.90
N ARG A 268 16.87 -19.46 -5.71
CA ARG A 268 17.25 -20.60 -4.88
C ARG A 268 16.35 -21.77 -5.22
N LEU A 269 16.94 -22.74 -5.93
CA LEU A 269 16.27 -23.92 -6.47
C LEU A 269 16.96 -25.19 -5.97
N GLY A 270 16.20 -26.25 -5.73
CA GLY A 270 16.76 -27.57 -5.39
C GLY A 270 17.65 -28.12 -6.51
N ASN A 271 18.62 -28.97 -6.17
CA ASN A 271 19.63 -29.52 -7.07
C ASN A 271 19.06 -30.28 -8.27
N SER A 272 17.92 -30.94 -8.08
CA SER A 272 17.21 -31.63 -9.17
C SER A 272 16.62 -30.64 -10.17
N LEU A 273 16.16 -29.49 -9.69
CA LEU A 273 15.52 -28.46 -10.49
C LEU A 273 16.57 -27.55 -11.17
N LYS A 274 17.70 -27.27 -10.50
CA LYS A 274 18.85 -26.55 -11.11
C LYS A 274 19.47 -27.25 -12.30
N ARG A 275 19.46 -28.59 -12.30
CA ARG A 275 20.02 -29.43 -13.39
C ARG A 275 19.07 -29.61 -14.56
N ASP A 276 17.80 -29.22 -14.41
CA ASP A 276 16.82 -29.28 -15.48
C ASP A 276 17.09 -28.13 -16.46
N GLN A 277 17.71 -28.45 -17.61
CA GLN A 277 17.97 -27.46 -18.67
C GLN A 277 16.68 -26.82 -19.23
N LYS A 278 15.51 -27.39 -18.92
CA LYS A 278 14.19 -26.83 -19.28
C LYS A 278 13.66 -25.85 -18.25
N LEU A 279 14.43 -25.46 -17.24
CA LEU A 279 13.92 -24.53 -16.22
C LEU A 279 13.55 -23.16 -16.80
N GLY A 280 14.33 -22.66 -17.76
CA GLY A 280 13.97 -21.48 -18.56
C GLY A 280 12.88 -21.73 -19.60
N GLN A 281 12.39 -22.97 -19.75
CA GLN A 281 11.26 -23.37 -20.62
C GLN A 281 10.02 -23.76 -19.80
N LYS A 282 10.13 -23.84 -18.47
CA LYS A 282 9.01 -24.00 -17.54
C LYS A 282 8.57 -22.61 -17.11
N ASN A 283 7.80 -22.03 -18.01
CA ASN A 283 7.21 -20.70 -17.96
C ASN A 283 6.63 -20.26 -16.59
N SER A 284 6.28 -21.19 -15.69
CA SER A 284 5.75 -20.83 -14.37
C SER A 284 6.80 -20.38 -13.35
N VAL A 285 8.04 -20.87 -13.34
CA VAL A 285 8.94 -20.63 -12.17
C VAL A 285 9.39 -19.17 -12.08
N LEU A 286 9.77 -18.56 -13.21
CA LEU A 286 10.19 -17.16 -13.26
C LEU A 286 9.01 -16.21 -13.10
N ALA A 287 7.84 -16.55 -13.68
CA ALA A 287 6.59 -15.80 -13.46
C ALA A 287 6.22 -15.76 -11.97
N ASN A 288 6.13 -16.92 -11.33
CA ASN A 288 5.81 -17.04 -9.91
C ASN A 288 6.85 -16.32 -9.03
N ALA A 289 8.13 -16.38 -9.39
CA ALA A 289 9.18 -15.65 -8.68
C ALA A 289 9.04 -14.13 -8.83
N PHE A 290 8.59 -13.65 -10.00
CA PHE A 290 8.29 -12.24 -10.21
C PHE A 290 7.09 -11.79 -9.38
N GLU A 291 6.01 -12.58 -9.35
CA GLU A 291 4.87 -12.30 -8.47
C GLU A 291 5.30 -12.27 -7.00
N ALA A 292 6.05 -13.27 -6.56
CA ALA A 292 6.57 -13.31 -5.19
C ALA A 292 7.47 -12.11 -4.86
N LEU A 293 8.28 -11.64 -5.81
CA LEU A 293 9.10 -10.43 -5.66
C LEU A 293 8.21 -9.19 -5.47
N ILE A 294 7.14 -9.05 -6.25
CA ILE A 294 6.16 -7.97 -6.11
C ILE A 294 5.44 -8.05 -4.76
N GLY A 295 5.03 -9.24 -4.33
CA GLY A 295 4.41 -9.47 -3.02
C GLY A 295 5.36 -9.12 -1.87
N ALA A 296 6.63 -9.50 -1.98
CA ALA A 296 7.66 -9.14 -1.01
C ALA A 296 7.92 -7.64 -0.96
N TYR A 297 8.01 -6.99 -2.13
CA TYR A 297 8.28 -5.55 -2.20
C TYR A 297 7.12 -4.71 -1.67
N TYR A 298 5.88 -5.17 -1.90
CA TYR A 298 4.70 -4.58 -1.29
C TYR A 298 4.73 -4.64 0.24
N LEU A 299 5.10 -5.78 0.83
CA LEU A 299 5.21 -5.92 2.28
C LEU A 299 6.36 -5.09 2.88
N ASP A 300 7.43 -4.90 2.12
CA ASP A 300 8.62 -4.17 2.56
C ASP A 300 8.45 -2.65 2.46
N SER A 301 7.87 -2.16 1.36
CA SER A 301 7.93 -0.75 0.97
C SER A 301 6.57 -0.15 0.56
N GLY A 302 5.48 -0.93 0.61
CA GLY A 302 4.12 -0.45 0.34
C GLY A 302 3.75 -0.31 -1.14
N LEU A 303 2.48 0.00 -1.41
CA LEU A 303 1.91 0.03 -2.76
C LEU A 303 2.55 1.10 -3.67
N ALA A 304 2.82 2.29 -3.13
CA ALA A 304 3.40 3.39 -3.90
C ALA A 304 4.80 3.05 -4.46
N ALA A 305 5.60 2.31 -3.70
CA ALA A 305 6.90 1.85 -4.14
C ALA A 305 6.77 0.83 -5.30
N VAL A 306 5.83 -0.11 -5.20
CA VAL A 306 5.53 -1.07 -6.27
C VAL A 306 5.09 -0.36 -7.55
N GLN A 307 4.18 0.61 -7.45
CA GLN A 307 3.74 1.42 -8.58
C GLN A 307 4.92 2.14 -9.26
N ALA A 308 5.73 2.86 -8.48
CA ALA A 308 6.89 3.59 -9.00
C ALA A 308 7.91 2.68 -9.69
N PHE A 309 8.10 1.46 -9.19
CA PHE A 309 8.98 0.46 -9.79
C PHE A 309 8.40 -0.17 -11.07
N PHE A 310 7.10 -0.48 -11.07
CA PHE A 310 6.50 -1.34 -12.09
C PHE A 310 5.88 -0.56 -13.26
N TRP A 311 5.30 0.62 -13.03
CA TRP A 311 4.68 1.42 -14.10
C TRP A 311 5.60 1.75 -15.27
N PRO A 312 6.88 2.14 -15.07
CA PRO A 312 7.81 2.36 -16.18
C PRO A 312 8.08 1.12 -17.04
N LYS A 313 7.91 -0.09 -16.49
CA LYS A 313 8.03 -1.35 -17.22
C LYS A 313 6.76 -1.66 -18.03
N LEU A 314 5.60 -1.23 -17.54
CA LEU A 314 4.34 -1.33 -18.26
C LEU A 314 4.33 -0.45 -19.50
N ASP A 315 4.90 0.77 -19.43
CA ASP A 315 5.05 1.65 -20.60
C ASP A 315 5.70 0.91 -21.78
N GLN A 316 6.87 0.28 -21.53
CA GLN A 316 7.63 -0.44 -22.55
C GLN A 316 6.91 -1.66 -23.13
N VAL A 317 6.11 -2.35 -22.33
CA VAL A 317 5.37 -3.54 -22.76
C VAL A 317 4.15 -3.14 -23.56
N ILE A 318 3.45 -2.09 -23.16
CA ILE A 318 2.26 -1.64 -23.86
C ILE A 318 2.61 -1.02 -25.22
N GLU A 319 3.74 -0.31 -25.32
CA GLU A 319 4.33 0.10 -26.60
C GLU A 319 4.59 -1.12 -27.50
N LYS A 320 5.26 -2.17 -26.99
CA LYS A 320 5.60 -3.39 -27.75
C LYS A 320 4.41 -4.29 -28.10
N LEU A 321 3.40 -4.37 -27.24
CA LEU A 321 2.14 -5.07 -27.52
C LEU A 321 1.35 -4.38 -28.64
N GLY A 322 1.85 -3.24 -29.13
CA GLY A 322 1.27 -2.52 -30.23
C GLY A 322 -0.04 -1.92 -29.81
N TYR A 323 -0.07 -1.16 -28.71
CA TYR A 323 -1.14 -0.17 -28.55
C TYR A 323 -1.06 0.94 -29.62
N GLU A 324 0.11 1.12 -30.25
CA GLU A 324 0.25 1.81 -31.55
C GLU A 324 -0.35 1.02 -32.73
N GLY A 325 -0.65 -0.27 -32.53
CA GLY A 325 -1.39 -1.14 -33.44
C GLY A 325 -2.85 -1.36 -33.02
N ALA A 326 -3.25 -0.90 -31.83
CA ALA A 326 -4.65 -0.85 -31.39
C ALA A 326 -5.37 0.35 -32.03
N THR A 327 -4.64 1.41 -32.37
CA THR A 327 -5.15 2.44 -33.30
C THR A 327 -5.29 1.86 -34.72
N ALA A 328 -4.38 1.00 -35.16
CA ALA A 328 -4.50 0.32 -36.46
C ALA A 328 -5.54 -0.82 -36.51
N ARG A 329 -5.88 -1.45 -35.37
CA ARG A 329 -6.87 -2.55 -35.26
C ARG A 329 -8.23 -2.13 -34.70
N HIS A 330 -8.33 -0.96 -34.06
CA HIS A 330 -9.58 -0.39 -33.55
C HIS A 330 -9.77 0.99 -34.18
N PRO A 331 -10.33 1.04 -35.40
CA PRO A 331 -10.54 2.28 -36.13
C PRO A 331 -11.26 3.38 -35.35
N LYS A 332 -12.12 3.00 -34.40
CA LYS A 332 -12.84 3.92 -33.50
C LYS A 332 -11.89 4.67 -32.55
N SER A 333 -10.90 3.98 -31.99
CA SER A 333 -9.89 4.56 -31.10
C SER A 333 -8.96 5.50 -31.87
N ALA A 334 -8.51 5.10 -33.07
CA ALA A 334 -7.70 5.97 -33.93
C ALA A 334 -8.44 7.24 -34.36
N LEU A 335 -9.74 7.14 -34.64
CA LEU A 335 -10.56 8.30 -34.95
C LEU A 335 -10.69 9.24 -33.74
N GLN A 336 -10.91 8.72 -32.54
CA GLN A 336 -11.01 9.54 -31.34
C GLN A 336 -9.69 10.23 -30.99
N GLU A 337 -8.56 9.51 -31.07
CA GLU A 337 -7.24 10.08 -30.84
C GLU A 337 -6.94 11.20 -31.84
N PHE A 338 -7.23 10.97 -33.12
CA PHE A 338 -7.09 11.97 -34.17
C PHE A 338 -7.84 13.26 -33.81
N LEU A 339 -9.09 13.16 -33.37
CA LEU A 339 -9.92 14.32 -33.02
C LEU A 339 -9.46 15.02 -31.74
N GLN A 340 -8.83 14.29 -30.81
CA GLN A 340 -8.34 14.83 -29.54
C GLN A 340 -6.95 15.46 -29.64
N GLN A 341 -6.20 15.29 -30.74
CA GLN A 341 -4.92 15.95 -30.95
C GLN A 341 -5.08 17.48 -30.80
N PRO A 342 -4.12 18.22 -30.20
CA PRO A 342 -4.28 19.65 -29.89
C PRO A 342 -4.66 20.53 -31.09
N GLY A 343 -4.18 20.20 -32.29
CA GLY A 343 -4.56 20.90 -33.53
C GLY A 343 -5.98 20.58 -33.99
N ASN A 344 -6.44 19.34 -33.81
CA ASN A 344 -7.73 18.86 -34.29
C ASN A 344 -8.86 19.12 -33.27
N SER A 345 -8.59 19.10 -31.97
CA SER A 345 -9.57 19.38 -30.92
C SER A 345 -9.98 20.85 -30.82
N ALA A 346 -9.22 21.75 -31.48
CA ALA A 346 -9.61 23.14 -31.69
C ALA A 346 -10.54 23.34 -32.91
N ILE A 347 -10.62 22.33 -33.79
CA ILE A 347 -11.37 22.36 -35.06
C ILE A 347 -12.65 21.51 -34.96
N PHE A 348 -12.51 20.34 -34.36
CA PHE A 348 -13.57 19.38 -34.09
C PHE A 348 -13.86 19.38 -32.59
N GLY A 349 -15.13 19.40 -32.19
CA GLY A 349 -15.56 19.26 -30.80
C GLY A 349 -15.40 17.82 -30.29
N SER A 350 -16.46 17.24 -29.74
CA SER A 350 -16.50 15.81 -29.37
C SER A 350 -17.07 14.95 -30.51
N VAL A 351 -16.68 13.66 -30.58
CA VAL A 351 -17.43 12.68 -31.38
C VAL A 351 -18.81 12.58 -30.76
N ASP A 352 -19.75 13.33 -31.31
CA ASP A 352 -21.00 13.56 -30.59
C ASP A 352 -21.93 12.36 -30.65
N ASP A 353 -21.94 11.54 -31.70
CA ASP A 353 -22.77 10.33 -31.72
C ASP A 353 -22.42 9.38 -32.88
N LEU A 354 -22.61 8.07 -32.67
CA LEU A 354 -22.67 7.08 -33.76
C LEU A 354 -24.13 6.95 -34.20
N VAL A 355 -24.42 7.24 -35.47
CA VAL A 355 -25.77 7.07 -36.02
C VAL A 355 -25.91 5.66 -36.57
N TYR A 356 -26.74 4.85 -35.90
CA TYR A 356 -27.05 3.49 -36.29
C TYR A 356 -28.27 3.46 -37.22
N SER A 357 -28.13 2.79 -38.36
CA SER A 357 -29.24 2.45 -39.25
C SER A 357 -29.13 0.99 -39.68
N ARG A 358 -30.27 0.39 -40.05
CA ARG A 358 -30.32 -0.99 -40.53
C ARG A 358 -30.72 -1.00 -41.99
N SER A 359 -30.13 -1.89 -42.79
CA SER A 359 -30.67 -2.15 -44.12
C SER A 359 -32.13 -2.63 -43.97
N PRO A 360 -33.08 -2.13 -44.78
CA PRO A 360 -34.50 -2.48 -44.69
C PRO A 360 -34.79 -3.99 -44.83
N GLN A 361 -33.81 -4.79 -45.27
CA GLN A 361 -33.95 -6.20 -45.65
C GLN A 361 -33.25 -7.18 -44.68
N GLY A 362 -32.72 -6.69 -43.55
CA GLY A 362 -31.91 -7.50 -42.61
C GLY A 362 -30.44 -7.06 -42.63
N PRO A 363 -29.49 -7.89 -42.14
CA PRO A 363 -28.05 -7.59 -42.24
C PRO A 363 -27.66 -7.12 -43.65
N PRO A 364 -26.71 -6.17 -43.81
CA PRO A 364 -25.76 -5.72 -42.78
C PRO A 364 -26.22 -4.53 -41.92
N TRP A 365 -25.55 -4.34 -40.79
CA TRP A 365 -25.60 -3.12 -39.98
C TRP A 365 -24.96 -1.97 -40.76
N ILE A 366 -25.51 -0.75 -40.65
CA ILE A 366 -24.98 0.45 -41.27
C ILE A 366 -24.73 1.48 -40.16
N VAL A 367 -23.49 1.86 -39.95
CA VAL A 367 -23.08 2.85 -38.94
C VAL A 367 -22.48 4.05 -39.63
N ARG A 368 -22.83 5.26 -39.19
CA ARG A 368 -22.22 6.51 -39.65
C ARG A 368 -21.64 7.28 -38.48
N VAL A 369 -20.43 7.80 -38.67
CA VAL A 369 -19.80 8.71 -37.71
C VAL A 369 -20.37 10.12 -37.87
N GLN A 370 -20.65 10.79 -36.75
CA GLN A 370 -21.01 12.19 -36.72
C GLN A 370 -20.00 12.98 -35.87
N ILE A 371 -19.49 14.09 -36.40
CA ILE A 371 -18.58 15.01 -35.69
C ILE A 371 -19.23 16.40 -35.76
N ASP A 372 -19.46 17.04 -34.62
CA ASP A 372 -20.13 18.35 -34.50
C ASP A 372 -21.47 18.45 -35.26
N GLY A 373 -22.27 17.39 -35.25
CA GLY A 373 -23.54 17.36 -35.97
C GLY A 373 -23.44 17.01 -37.47
N PHE A 374 -22.24 16.92 -38.03
CA PHE A 374 -22.03 16.66 -39.46
C PHE A 374 -21.73 15.18 -39.74
N PRO A 375 -22.33 14.59 -40.79
CA PRO A 375 -22.09 13.20 -41.16
C PRO A 375 -20.74 13.02 -41.84
N TYR A 376 -19.94 12.08 -41.35
CA TYR A 376 -18.67 11.64 -41.94
C TYR A 376 -18.79 10.19 -42.47
N GLY A 377 -17.73 9.39 -42.29
CA GLY A 377 -17.61 8.06 -42.84
C GLY A 377 -18.72 7.13 -42.40
N GLN A 378 -19.13 6.29 -43.34
CA GLN A 378 -20.14 5.25 -43.14
C GLN A 378 -19.51 3.87 -43.32
N GLY A 379 -19.87 2.93 -42.46
CA GLY A 379 -19.42 1.55 -42.49
C GLY A 379 -20.56 0.56 -42.48
N THR A 380 -20.32 -0.60 -43.09
CA THR A 380 -21.27 -1.71 -43.12
C THR A 380 -20.64 -3.00 -42.62
N GLY A 381 -21.38 -3.83 -41.88
CA GLY A 381 -20.87 -5.12 -41.43
C GLY A 381 -21.94 -6.06 -40.88
N ASP A 382 -21.61 -7.35 -40.82
CA ASP A 382 -22.51 -8.39 -40.29
C ASP A 382 -22.72 -8.26 -38.77
N THR A 383 -21.84 -7.53 -38.09
CA THR A 383 -21.96 -7.15 -36.68
C THR A 383 -21.87 -5.64 -36.51
N ILE A 384 -22.44 -5.11 -35.43
CA ILE A 384 -22.33 -3.68 -35.07
C ILE A 384 -20.85 -3.28 -34.98
N LYS A 385 -20.00 -4.09 -34.34
CA LYS A 385 -18.56 -3.83 -34.21
C LYS A 385 -17.86 -3.73 -35.56
N ALA A 386 -18.20 -4.59 -36.52
CA ALA A 386 -17.63 -4.54 -37.87
C ALA A 386 -18.08 -3.29 -38.63
N ALA A 387 -19.35 -2.89 -38.49
CA ALA A 387 -19.88 -1.67 -39.11
C ALA A 387 -19.25 -0.39 -38.50
N GLU A 388 -19.09 -0.34 -37.17
CA GLU A 388 -18.40 0.75 -36.46
C GLU A 388 -16.94 0.89 -36.91
N ALA A 389 -16.22 -0.23 -37.02
CA ALA A 389 -14.83 -0.24 -37.48
C ALA A 389 -14.71 0.32 -38.91
N GLN A 390 -15.57 -0.11 -39.83
CA GLN A 390 -15.58 0.41 -41.20
C GLN A 390 -15.93 1.90 -41.26
N ALA A 391 -16.86 2.38 -40.43
CA ALA A 391 -17.28 3.77 -40.39
C ALA A 391 -16.14 4.69 -39.93
N ALA A 392 -15.36 4.25 -38.95
CA ALA A 392 -14.21 5.00 -38.46
C ALA A 392 -13.01 4.96 -39.43
N ILE A 393 -12.77 3.85 -40.15
CA ILE A 393 -11.78 3.81 -41.26
C ILE A 393 -12.15 4.83 -42.33
N ALA A 394 -13.41 4.82 -42.76
CA ALA A 394 -13.91 5.74 -43.79
C ALA A 394 -13.76 7.20 -43.35
N THR A 395 -14.03 7.49 -42.08
CA THR A 395 -13.89 8.85 -41.53
C THR A 395 -12.43 9.30 -41.50
N LEU A 396 -11.52 8.46 -41.02
CA LEU A 396 -10.08 8.77 -41.00
C LEU A 396 -9.54 9.00 -42.42
N ALA A 397 -10.02 8.24 -43.40
CA ALA A 397 -9.64 8.44 -44.80
C ALA A 397 -10.15 9.78 -45.37
N MET A 398 -11.39 10.16 -45.03
CA MET A 398 -11.96 11.46 -45.41
C MET A 398 -11.17 12.63 -44.81
N LEU A 399 -10.90 12.58 -43.50
CA LEU A 399 -10.17 13.65 -42.81
C LEU A 399 -8.74 13.81 -43.36
N LYS A 400 -8.06 12.70 -43.67
CA LYS A 400 -6.75 12.75 -44.34
C LYS A 400 -6.82 13.38 -45.73
N ALA A 401 -7.87 13.08 -46.51
CA ALA A 401 -8.04 13.65 -47.85
C ALA A 401 -8.34 15.15 -47.81
N GLU A 402 -8.94 15.65 -46.73
CA GLU A 402 -9.21 17.06 -46.47
C GLU A 402 -7.99 17.84 -45.96
N GLY A 403 -6.83 17.17 -45.82
CA GLY A 403 -5.56 17.80 -45.45
C GLY A 403 -5.30 17.86 -43.95
N PHE A 404 -6.11 17.17 -43.14
CA PHE A 404 -5.83 17.00 -41.71
C PHE A 404 -4.81 15.86 -41.54
N GLU A 405 -3.58 16.20 -41.21
CA GLU A 405 -2.52 15.21 -40.99
C GLU A 405 -2.61 14.60 -39.59
N VAL A 406 -2.33 13.29 -39.52
CA VAL A 406 -2.06 12.62 -38.24
C VAL A 406 -0.62 12.97 -37.91
N ASP A 407 -0.39 14.11 -37.26
CA ASP A 407 0.95 14.44 -36.81
C ASP A 407 1.40 13.35 -35.84
N ARG A 408 2.48 12.66 -36.22
CA ARG A 408 3.15 11.65 -35.41
C ARG A 408 4.07 12.37 -34.41
N PRO A 409 3.91 12.21 -33.09
CA PRO A 409 5.01 12.44 -32.18
C PRO A 409 6.14 11.41 -32.38
#